data_AF-A0A352BCX1-F1
#
_entry.id   AF-A0A352BCX1-F1
#
_cell.length_a   1.000
_cell.length_b   1.000
_cell.length_c   1.000
_cell.angle_alpha   90.00
_cell.angle_beta   90.00
_cell.angle_gamma   90.00
#
_symmetry.space_group_name_H-M   'P 1'
#
loop_
_entity.id
_entity.type
_entity.pdbx_description
1 polymer ?
#
loop_
_entity_poly.entity_id
_entity_poly.type
_entity_poly.pdbx_seq_one_letter_code
_entity_poly.pdbx_strand_id
1 'polypeptide(L)' 'SMIPLWFMPDAVRKLICFTPFDSIYFTPVQIYLGDLSGSEIAGGFIKQLAWIFALLFFGFVLWNKGKKKLVVQGG' A
#
# COMPACT_ATOMS: atom_id res chain seq x y z
N SER A 1 21.27 1.91 5.60
CA SER A 1 21.16 0.47 5.26
C SER A 1 19.70 0.08 5.31
N MET A 2 19.12 -0.44 4.23
CA MET A 2 17.75 -1.02 4.27
C MET A 2 17.86 -2.49 4.67
N ILE A 3 17.02 -2.93 5.62
CA ILE A 3 16.92 -4.35 5.97
C ILE A 3 15.99 -5.01 4.94
N PRO A 4 16.42 -6.07 4.24
CA PRO A 4 15.57 -6.74 3.29
C PRO A 4 14.31 -7.33 3.92
N LEU A 5 13.20 -7.35 3.16
CA LEU A 5 11.93 -7.85 3.66
C LEU A 5 11.98 -9.34 4.04
N TRP A 6 12.86 -10.13 3.41
CA TRP A 6 13.06 -11.54 3.73
C TRP A 6 13.75 -11.78 5.09
N PHE A 7 14.27 -10.73 5.73
CA PHE A 7 14.83 -10.80 7.09
C PHE A 7 13.78 -10.52 8.18
N MET A 8 12.57 -10.07 7.82
CA MET A 8 11.51 -9.75 8.77
C MET A 8 10.82 -11.02 9.30
N PRO A 9 10.32 -11.01 10.56
CA PRO A 9 9.47 -12.08 11.07
C PRO A 9 8.24 -12.29 10.17
N ASP A 10 7.76 -13.53 10.06
CA ASP A 10 6.68 -13.90 9.13
C ASP A 10 5.42 -13.04 9.27
N ALA A 11 5.04 -12.68 10.50
CA ALA A 11 3.88 -11.83 10.75
C ALA A 11 4.05 -10.43 10.13
N VAL A 12 5.23 -9.84 10.28
CA VAL A 12 5.57 -8.52 9.74
C VAL A 12 5.67 -8.58 8.22
N ARG A 13 6.33 -9.61 7.68
CA ARG A 13 6.42 -9.84 6.23
C ARG A 13 5.04 -9.95 5.60
N LYS A 14 4.15 -10.77 6.17
CA LYS A 14 2.77 -10.95 5.67
C LYS A 14 1.99 -9.64 5.68
N LEU A 15 2.10 -8.86 6.77
CA LEU A 15 1.45 -7.56 6.86
C LEU A 15 1.94 -6.62 5.76
N ILE A 16 3.26 -6.49 5.60
CA ILE A 16 3.85 -5.60 4.61
C ILE A 16 3.48 -6.03 3.18
N CYS A 17 3.57 -7.33 2.86
CA CYS A 17 3.21 -7.87 1.54
C CYS A 17 1.72 -7.70 1.21
N PHE A 18 0.84 -7.68 2.20
CA PHE A 18 -0.59 -7.45 2.02
C PHE A 18 -0.91 -5.98 1.70
N THR A 19 -0.15 -5.05 2.27
CA THR A 19 -0.27 -3.61 2.04
C THR A 19 0.44 -3.17 0.74
N PRO A 20 0.35 -1.89 0.31
CA PRO A 20 1.12 -1.41 -0.83
C PRO A 20 2.57 -1.05 -0.44
N PHE A 21 2.98 -1.24 0.81
CA PHE A 21 4.28 -0.78 1.30
C PHE A 21 5.48 -1.56 0.74
N ASP A 22 5.30 -2.85 0.46
CA ASP A 22 6.34 -3.63 -0.22
C ASP A 22 6.67 -3.08 -1.61
N SER A 23 5.69 -2.45 -2.26
CA SER A 23 5.79 -1.94 -3.62
C SER A 23 6.61 -0.67 -3.74
N ILE A 24 6.96 -0.02 -2.62
CA ILE A 24 7.74 1.23 -2.60
C ILE A 24 9.21 0.96 -2.93
N TYR A 25 9.80 -0.10 -2.36
CA TYR A 25 11.22 -0.41 -2.50
C TYR A 25 11.49 -1.87 -2.81
N PHE A 26 10.75 -2.80 -2.21
CA PHE A 26 11.05 -4.22 -2.30
C PHE A 26 10.68 -4.81 -3.67
N THR A 27 9.50 -4.48 -4.19
CA THR A 27 9.07 -4.94 -5.52
C THR A 27 9.94 -4.39 -6.66
N PRO A 28 10.25 -3.08 -6.74
CA PRO A 28 11.14 -2.55 -7.78
C PRO A 28 12.54 -3.18 -7.77
N VAL A 29 13.09 -3.45 -6.58
CA VAL A 29 14.39 -4.13 -6.45
C VAL A 29 14.34 -5.54 -7.02
N GLN A 30 13.30 -6.32 -6.72
CA GLN A 30 13.15 -7.66 -7.29
C GLN A 30 12.92 -7.64 -8.81
N ILE A 31 12.20 -6.64 -9.34
CA ILE A 31 12.07 -6.45 -10.79
C ILE A 31 13.44 -6.18 -11.41
N TYR A 32 14.23 -5.31 -10.80
CA TYR A 32 15.58 -4.96 -11.27
C TYR A 32 16.53 -6.17 -11.23
N LEU A 33 16.41 -7.02 -10.21
CA LEU A 33 17.18 -8.26 -10.09
C LEU A 33 16.70 -9.37 -11.04
N GLY A 34 15.52 -9.22 -11.65
CA GLY A 34 14.92 -10.24 -12.52
C GLY A 34 14.26 -11.39 -11.74
N ASP A 35 13.98 -11.18 -10.45
CA ASP A 35 13.43 -12.21 -9.54
C ASP A 35 11.91 -12.40 -9.71
N LEU A 36 11.22 -11.49 -10.41
CA LEU A 36 9.77 -11.56 -10.63
C LEU A 36 9.42 -11.91 -12.08
N SER A 37 8.51 -12.87 -12.22
CA SER A 37 7.85 -13.17 -13.48
C SER A 37 6.90 -12.05 -13.92
N GLY A 38 6.58 -12.00 -15.22
CA GLY A 38 5.64 -11.01 -15.76
C GLY A 38 4.25 -11.05 -15.10
N SER A 39 3.78 -12.23 -14.69
CA SER A 39 2.51 -12.37 -13.96
C SER A 39 2.58 -11.81 -12.55
N GLU A 40 3.71 -11.95 -11.85
CA GLU A 40 3.91 -11.37 -10.52
C GLU A 40 3.98 -9.85 -10.58
N ILE A 41 4.63 -9.31 -11.61
CA ILE A 41 4.67 -7.86 -11.87
C ILE A 41 3.25 -7.33 -12.11
N ALA A 42 2.47 -8.00 -12.96
CA ALA A 42 1.07 -7.63 -13.23
C ALA A 42 0.22 -7.70 -11.95
N GLY A 43 0.39 -8.75 -11.14
CA GLY A 43 -0.26 -8.87 -9.83
C GLY A 43 0.10 -7.72 -8.89
N GLY A 44 1.35 -7.28 -8.89
CA GLY A 44 1.82 -6.11 -8.16
C GLY A 44 1.09 -4.82 -8.56
N PHE A 45 0.94 -4.57 -9.87
CA PHE A 45 0.18 -3.41 -10.36
C PHE A 45 -1.30 -3.45 -9.97
N ILE A 46 -1.94 -4.62 -10.06
CA ILE A 46 -3.34 -4.79 -9.63
C ILE A 46 -3.47 -4.46 -8.14
N LYS A 47 -2.55 -4.96 -7.31
CA LYS A 47 -2.53 -4.66 -5.87
C LYS A 47 -2.40 -3.16 -5.59
N GLN A 48 -1.52 -2.47 -6.31
CA GLN A 48 -1.34 -1.02 -6.17
C GLN A 48 -2.63 -0.27 -6.53
N LEU A 49 -3.27 -0.61 -7.65
CA LEU A 49 -4.54 0.00 -8.06
C LEU A 49 -5.63 -0.24 -7.02
N ALA A 50 -5.76 -1.46 -6.50
CA ALA A 50 -6.72 -1.79 -5.46
C ALA A 50 -6.54 -0.90 -4.21
N TRP A 51 -5.31 -0.70 -3.76
CA TRP A 51 -5.01 0.15 -2.61
C TRP A 51 -5.23 1.65 -2.88
N ILE A 52 -4.95 2.13 -4.09
CA ILE A 52 -5.28 3.51 -4.49
C ILE A 52 -6.78 3.74 -4.34
N PHE A 53 -7.61 2.88 -4.90
CA PHE A 53 -9.07 3.01 -4.80
C PHE A 53 -9.55 2.88 -3.35
N ALA A 54 -9.00 1.94 -2.57
CA ALA A 54 -9.35 1.79 -1.16
C ALA A 54 -9.04 3.06 -0.36
N LEU A 55 -7.82 3.61 -0.49
CA LEU A 55 -7.40 4.82 0.23
C LEU A 55 -8.20 6.05 -0.21
N LEU A 56 -8.49 6.21 -1.50
CA LEU A 56 -9.34 7.30 -2.00
C LEU A 56 -10.77 7.20 -1.43
N PHE A 57 -11.33 6.00 -1.40
CA PHE A 57 -12.65 5.75 -0.82
C PHE A 57 -12.67 6.09 0.67
N PHE A 58 -11.70 5.59 1.45
CA PHE A 58 -11.58 5.91 2.87
C PHE A 58 -11.38 7.40 3.10
N GLY A 59 -10.53 8.05 2.29
CA GLY A 59 -10.30 9.49 2.34
C GLY A 59 -11.57 10.29 2.08
N PHE A 60 -12.36 9.92 1.07
CA PHE A 60 -13.63 10.57 0.75
C PHE A 60 -14.67 10.41 1.87
N VAL A 61 -14.79 9.20 2.43
CA VAL A 61 -15.68 8.92 3.56
C VAL A 61 -15.28 9.75 4.79
N LEU A 62 -13.98 9.76 5.12
CA LEU A 62 -13.46 10.49 6.27
C LEU A 62 -13.62 12.00 6.09
N TRP A 63 -13.34 12.52 4.90
CA TRP A 63 -13.52 13.93 4.55
C TRP A 63 -14.98 14.36 4.71
N ASN A 64 -15.93 13.58 4.19
CA ASN A 64 -17.35 13.89 4.32
C ASN A 64 -17.84 13.85 5.77
N LYS A 65 -17.34 12.92 6.59
CA LYS A 65 -17.61 12.89 8.03
C LYS A 65 -16.99 14.08 8.76
N GLY A 66 -15.75 14.43 8.41
CA GLY A 66 -15.00 15.54 8.99
C GLY A 66 -15.66 16.89 8.73
N LYS A 67 -16.10 17.15 7.50
CA LYS A 67 -16.84 18.38 7.14
C LYS A 67 -18.06 18.60 8.04
N LYS A 68 -18.86 17.56 8.28
CA LYS A 68 -20.05 17.66 9.14
C LYS A 68 -19.71 18.01 10.59
N LYS A 69 -18.53 17.60 11.08
CA LYS A 69 -18.09 17.85 12.44
C LYS A 69 -17.44 19.24 12.61
N LEU A 70 -16.76 19.72 11.58
CA LEU A 70 -16.13 21.05 11.56
C LEU A 70 -17.13 22.19 11.37
N VAL A 71 -18.17 22.02 10.56
CA VAL A 71 -19.25 23.02 10.39
C VAL A 71 -20.07 23.23 11.68
N VAL A 72 -20.04 22.29 12.62
CA VAL A 72 -20.68 22.44 13.94
C VAL A 72 -19.77 23.16 14.96
N GLN A 73 -18.48 23.31 14.67
CA GLN A 73 -17.49 23.99 15.54
C GLN A 73 -17.10 25.39 15.03
N GLY A 74 -17.43 25.74 13.78
CA GLY A 74 -17.36 27.10 13.27
C GLY A 74 -18.77 27.67 13.17
N GLY A 75 -19.15 28.52 14.12
CA GLY A 75 -20.19 29.51 13.87
C GLY A 75 -19.80 30.43 12.72
#